data_AF-A0AAF0J195-F1
#
_entry.id   AF-A0AAF0J195-F1
#
_cell.length_a   1.000
_cell.length_b   1.000
_cell.length_c   1.000
_cell.angle_alpha   90.00
_cell.angle_beta   90.00
_cell.angle_gamma   90.00
#
_symmetry.space_group_name_H-M   'P 1'
#
loop_
_entity.id
_entity.type
_entity.pdbx_description
1 polymer ?
#
loop_
_entity_poly.entity_id
_entity_poly.type
_entity_poly.pdbx_seq_one_letter_code
_entity_poly.pdbx_strand_id
1 'polypeptide(L)'
;MSSLWIINKAGGLIYQAEYFPYPHEEALSSNDYLVLAGTLHGIHAITSRITPAPGKESQGLEVLEADNLLLRVKMTATGTKLVLLANAAHPNSAGVLQRAYELYAEHVMKNPFYIAEMPIRVDAFDREIQRLLQ
;
A
#
# COMPACT_ATOMS: atom_id res chain seq x y z
N MET A 1 9.16 -11.33 2.71
CA MET A 1 9.38 -10.93 1.30
C MET A 1 8.09 -10.46 0.67
N SER A 2 7.94 -9.15 0.68
CA SER A 2 6.72 -8.43 0.31
C SER A 2 7.09 -7.01 -0.13
N SER A 3 6.17 -6.32 -0.78
CA SER A 3 6.27 -4.91 -1.14
C SER A 3 5.17 -4.12 -0.43
N LEU A 4 5.49 -2.93 0.05
CA LEU A 4 4.54 -1.99 0.64
C LEU A 4 4.49 -0.72 -0.21
N TRP A 5 3.28 -0.32 -0.61
CA TRP A 5 3.02 0.97 -1.23
C TRP A 5 2.14 1.82 -0.33
N ILE A 6 2.37 3.13 -0.34
CA ILE A 6 1.47 4.10 0.27
C ILE A 6 0.98 5.04 -0.82
N ILE A 7 -0.33 5.05 -1.02
CA ILE A 7 -1.02 5.86 -2.01
C ILE A 7 -1.80 6.93 -1.28
N ASN A 8 -1.59 8.17 -1.66
CA ASN A 8 -2.23 9.33 -1.04
C ASN A 8 -3.73 9.39 -1.37
N LYS A 9 -4.44 10.37 -0.80
CA LYS A 9 -5.90 10.49 -1.00
C LYS A 9 -6.26 10.76 -2.46
N ALA A 10 -5.39 11.47 -3.19
CA ALA A 10 -5.57 11.80 -4.60
C ALA A 10 -5.17 10.66 -5.57
N GLY A 11 -4.67 9.53 -5.07
CA GLY A 11 -4.26 8.39 -5.90
C GLY A 11 -2.80 8.43 -6.37
N GLY A 12 -2.00 9.37 -5.87
CA GLY A 12 -0.56 9.43 -6.12
C GLY A 12 0.22 8.49 -5.21
N LEU A 13 1.20 7.77 -5.77
CA LEU A 13 2.16 6.99 -5.00
C LEU A 13 3.10 7.93 -4.23
N ILE A 14 3.11 7.82 -2.90
CA ILE A 14 3.98 8.63 -2.03
C ILE A 14 5.04 7.80 -1.32
N TYR A 15 4.96 6.46 -1.39
CA TYR A 15 5.96 5.57 -0.84
C TYR A 15 5.92 4.21 -1.53
N GLN A 16 7.10 3.63 -1.77
CA GLN A 16 7.25 2.27 -2.26
C GLN A 16 8.50 1.66 -1.63
N ALA A 17 8.37 0.43 -1.13
CA ALA A 17 9.47 -0.39 -0.65
C ALA A 17 9.24 -1.83 -1.08
N GLU A 18 10.23 -2.45 -1.72
CA GLU A 18 10.15 -3.79 -2.28
C GLU A 18 11.26 -4.69 -1.75
N TYR A 19 10.88 -5.87 -1.26
CA TYR A 19 11.80 -6.87 -0.70
C TYR A 19 11.51 -8.27 -1.25
N PHE A 20 11.22 -8.38 -2.54
CA PHE A 20 11.11 -9.67 -3.23
C PHE A 20 12.50 -10.17 -3.69
N PRO A 21 12.75 -11.49 -3.68
CA PRO A 21 14.05 -12.06 -4.05
C PRO A 21 14.13 -12.42 -5.55
N TYR A 22 13.15 -12.01 -6.37
CA TYR A 22 13.07 -12.49 -7.75
C TYR A 22 14.29 -12.02 -8.57
N PRO A 23 14.78 -12.85 -9.51
CA PRO A 23 15.72 -12.40 -10.52
C PRO A 23 14.95 -11.47 -11.45
N HIS A 24 14.93 -10.18 -11.13
CA HIS A 24 14.36 -9.17 -12.01
C HIS A 24 15.24 -9.12 -13.27
N GLU A 25 14.77 -9.67 -14.40
CA GLU A 25 15.42 -9.42 -15.69
C GLU A 25 15.28 -7.94 -16.07
N GLU A 26 14.22 -7.25 -15.65
CA GLU A 26 14.10 -5.80 -15.64
C GLU A 26 13.23 -5.34 -14.46
N ALA A 27 13.78 -4.55 -13.54
CA ALA A 27 13.01 -3.94 -12.46
C ALA A 27 12.02 -2.90 -13.03
N LEU A 28 10.81 -2.82 -12.47
CA LEU A 28 9.83 -1.79 -12.85
C LEU A 28 10.42 -0.39 -12.65
N SER A 29 10.16 0.51 -13.59
CA SER A 29 10.58 1.90 -13.46
C SER A 29 9.72 2.64 -12.43
N SER A 30 10.22 3.77 -11.92
CA SER A 30 9.43 4.64 -11.03
C SER A 30 8.11 5.10 -11.66
N ASN A 31 8.07 5.27 -12.99
CA ASN A 31 6.87 5.66 -13.71
C ASN A 31 5.85 4.52 -13.75
N ASP A 32 6.29 3.27 -13.91
CA ASP A 32 5.40 2.11 -13.89
C ASP A 32 4.71 1.99 -12.54
N TYR A 33 5.46 2.19 -11.44
CA TYR A 33 4.90 2.23 -10.10
C TYR A 33 3.86 3.35 -9.91
N LEU A 34 4.10 4.54 -10.46
CA LEU A 34 3.15 5.65 -10.41
C LEU A 34 1.86 5.30 -11.17
N VAL A 35 1.98 4.69 -12.35
CA VAL A 35 0.83 4.23 -13.14
C VAL A 35 0.05 3.15 -12.39
N LEU A 36 0.73 2.13 -11.87
CA LEU A 36 0.11 1.03 -11.10
C LEU A 36 -0.65 1.53 -9.88
N ALA A 37 -0.08 2.48 -9.13
CA ALA A 37 -0.74 3.08 -7.97
C ALA A 37 -2.01 3.84 -8.38
N GLY A 38 -1.95 4.62 -9.46
CA GLY A 38 -3.12 5.32 -10.01
C GLY A 38 -4.20 4.36 -10.50
N THR A 39 -3.81 3.28 -11.18
CA THR A 39 -4.74 2.22 -11.61
C THR A 39 -5.42 1.55 -10.42
N LEU A 40 -4.65 1.16 -9.40
CA LEU A 40 -5.19 0.56 -8.19
C LEU A 40 -6.14 1.50 -7.45
N HIS A 41 -5.80 2.80 -7.38
CA HIS A 41 -6.68 3.82 -6.82
C HIS A 41 -8.03 3.89 -7.57
N GLY A 42 -7.99 3.87 -8.91
CA GLY A 42 -9.19 3.83 -9.75
C GLY A 42 -10.03 2.57 -9.53
N ILE A 43 -9.40 1.40 -9.51
CA ILE A 43 -10.06 0.11 -9.22
C ILE A 43 -10.73 0.14 -7.84
N HIS A 44 -10.03 0.65 -6.82
CA HIS A 44 -10.58 0.77 -5.47
C HIS A 44 -11.81 1.70 -5.43
N ALA A 45 -11.81 2.80 -6.19
CA ALA A 45 -12.97 3.67 -6.31
C ALA A 45 -14.15 2.99 -7.04
N ILE A 46 -13.90 2.28 -8.14
CA ILE A 46 -14.93 1.55 -8.89
C ILE A 46 -15.58 0.46 -8.01
N THR A 47 -14.76 -0.33 -7.33
CA THR A 47 -15.21 -1.43 -6.46
C THR A 47 -16.10 -0.97 -5.30
N SER A 48 -15.93 0.27 -4.82
CA SER A 48 -16.84 0.87 -3.83
C SER A 48 -18.27 1.11 -4.35
N ARG A 49 -18.45 1.19 -5.69
CA ARG A 49 -19.73 1.53 -6.33
C ARG A 49 -20.48 0.34 -6.92
N ILE A 50 -19.82 -0.79 -7.11
CA ILE A 50 -20.40 -1.98 -7.75
C ILE A 50 -20.86 -3.03 -6.74
N THR A 51 -21.14 -2.64 -5.49
CA THR A 51 -21.63 -3.57 -4.46
C THR A 51 -23.02 -4.08 -4.85
N PRO A 52 -23.19 -5.41 -5.04
CA PRO A 52 -24.47 -5.97 -5.47
C PRO A 52 -25.48 -6.10 -4.32
N ALA A 53 -25.03 -5.95 -3.07
CA ALA A 53 -25.87 -6.11 -1.88
C ALA A 53 -26.63 -4.81 -1.57
N PRO A 54 -27.99 -4.81 -1.62
CA PRO A 54 -28.79 -3.63 -1.31
C PRO A 54 -28.51 -3.13 0.11
N GLY A 55 -28.29 -1.82 0.26
CA GLY A 55 -28.07 -1.18 1.56
C GLY A 55 -26.72 -1.47 2.22
N LYS A 56 -25.80 -2.17 1.55
CA LYS A 56 -24.41 -2.30 2.00
C LYS A 56 -23.54 -1.29 1.27
N GLU A 57 -22.78 -0.52 2.04
CA GLU A 57 -21.70 0.30 1.51
C GLU A 57 -20.40 -0.52 1.52
N SER A 58 -19.63 -0.45 0.43
CA SER A 58 -18.28 -1.00 0.37
C SER A 58 -17.28 0.13 0.43
N GLN A 59 -16.18 -0.11 1.16
CA GLN A 59 -15.06 0.82 1.25
C GLN A 59 -14.09 0.67 0.07
N GLY A 60 -14.42 -0.17 -0.93
CA GLY A 60 -13.59 -0.42 -2.11
C GLY A 60 -12.86 -1.77 -2.05
N LEU A 61 -11.85 -1.92 -2.91
CA LEU A 61 -11.02 -3.12 -2.99
C LEU A 61 -10.21 -3.28 -1.70
N GLU A 62 -10.38 -4.40 -1.01
CA GLU A 62 -9.61 -4.75 0.21
C GLU A 62 -8.59 -5.86 -0.04
N VAL A 63 -8.93 -6.86 -0.86
CA VAL A 63 -8.10 -8.04 -1.12
C VAL A 63 -8.22 -8.45 -2.58
N LEU A 64 -7.09 -8.75 -3.21
CA LEU A 64 -6.97 -9.41 -4.51
C LEU A 64 -5.99 -10.58 -4.35
N GLU A 65 -6.48 -11.79 -4.60
CA GLU A 65 -5.71 -13.02 -4.50
C GLU A 65 -5.61 -13.67 -5.89
N ALA A 66 -4.40 -14.11 -6.22
CA ALA A 66 -4.07 -14.92 -7.39
C ALA A 66 -3.04 -15.98 -6.97
N ASP A 67 -2.71 -16.92 -7.86
CA ASP A 67 -1.97 -18.15 -7.56
C ASP A 67 -0.73 -17.96 -6.67
N ASN A 68 0.08 -16.92 -6.91
CA ASN A 68 1.29 -16.61 -6.14
C ASN A 68 1.35 -15.18 -5.63
N LEU A 69 0.22 -14.47 -5.66
CA LEU A 69 0.15 -13.04 -5.34
C LEU A 69 -1.05 -12.75 -4.44
N LEU A 70 -0.77 -12.13 -3.32
CA LEU A 70 -1.76 -11.49 -2.46
C LEU A 70 -1.50 -10.00 -2.48
N LEU A 71 -2.49 -9.23 -2.92
CA LEU A 71 -2.56 -7.79 -2.76
C LEU A 71 -3.63 -7.46 -1.73
N ARG A 72 -3.24 -6.77 -0.66
CA ARG A 72 -4.18 -6.31 0.37
C ARG A 72 -4.10 -4.81 0.52
N VAL A 73 -5.25 -4.16 0.62
CA VAL A 73 -5.39 -2.70 0.75
C VAL A 73 -6.02 -2.38 2.10
N LYS A 74 -5.39 -1.48 2.84
CA LYS A 74 -5.95 -0.85 4.03
C LYS A 74 -6.13 0.64 3.75
N MET A 75 -7.37 1.08 3.61
CA MET A 75 -7.68 2.52 3.57
C MET A 75 -7.82 3.06 4.99
N THR A 76 -7.19 4.20 5.24
CA THR A 76 -7.30 4.95 6.50
C THR A 76 -8.51 5.90 6.46
N ALA A 77 -8.96 6.39 7.62
CA ALA A 77 -10.06 7.36 7.69
C ALA A 77 -9.77 8.68 6.96
N THR A 78 -8.50 9.02 6.73
CA THR A 78 -8.07 10.20 5.97
C THR A 78 -8.01 9.96 4.46
N GLY A 79 -8.23 8.72 3.99
CA GLY A 79 -8.27 8.34 2.57
C GLY A 79 -6.95 7.83 2.00
N THR A 80 -5.85 7.88 2.78
CA THR A 80 -4.56 7.27 2.43
C THR A 80 -4.70 5.75 2.43
N LYS A 81 -4.12 5.08 1.43
CA LYS A 81 -4.19 3.63 1.24
C LYS A 81 -2.81 3.02 1.43
N LEU A 82 -2.71 2.05 2.32
CA LEU A 82 -1.54 1.20 2.46
C LEU A 82 -1.81 -0.09 1.72
N VAL A 83 -0.91 -0.48 0.84
CA VAL A 83 -1.07 -1.63 -0.05
C VAL A 83 0.09 -2.57 0.17
N LEU A 84 -0.20 -3.81 0.57
CA LEU A 84 0.80 -4.87 0.73
C LEU A 84 0.66 -5.84 -0.44
N LEU A 85 1.75 -6.04 -1.17
CA LEU A 85 1.90 -7.12 -2.14
C LEU A 85 2.80 -8.19 -1.53
N ALA A 86 2.35 -9.43 -1.50
CA ALA A 86 3.09 -10.55 -0.91
C ALA A 86 2.78 -11.84 -1.67
N ASN A 87 3.47 -12.93 -1.32
CA ASN A 87 3.05 -14.26 -1.76
C ASN A 87 1.68 -14.62 -1.13
N ALA A 88 0.86 -15.41 -1.84
CA ALA A 88 -0.44 -15.88 -1.34
C ALA A 88 -0.37 -16.58 0.03
N ALA A 89 0.72 -17.27 0.32
CA ALA A 89 0.95 -17.95 1.60
C ALA A 89 1.42 -17.02 2.75
N HIS A 90 1.48 -15.70 2.53
CA HIS A 90 2.03 -14.78 3.53
C HIS A 90 1.16 -14.75 4.80
N PRO A 91 1.71 -15.10 5.98
CA PRO A 91 0.95 -15.11 7.21
C PRO A 91 0.61 -13.66 7.63
N ASN A 92 -0.61 -13.45 8.14
CA ASN A 92 -1.04 -12.22 8.80
C ASN A 92 -0.81 -10.90 8.02
N SER A 93 -1.12 -10.87 6.73
CA SER A 93 -1.03 -9.66 5.88
C SER A 93 -1.78 -8.44 6.45
N ALA A 94 -2.92 -8.66 7.12
CA ALA A 94 -3.69 -7.61 7.77
C ALA A 94 -2.94 -6.98 8.96
N GLY A 95 -2.29 -7.79 9.80
CA GLY A 95 -1.48 -7.31 10.92
C GLY A 95 -0.25 -6.52 10.46
N VAL A 96 0.39 -6.96 9.37
CA VAL A 96 1.50 -6.21 8.75
C VAL A 96 1.06 -4.83 8.29
N LEU A 97 -0.08 -4.72 7.58
CA LEU A 97 -0.62 -3.42 7.16
C LEU A 97 -1.02 -2.52 8.34
N GLN A 98 -1.58 -3.11 9.39
CA GLN A 98 -1.89 -2.37 10.62
C GLN A 98 -0.61 -1.81 11.26
N ARG A 99 0.45 -2.62 11.36
CA ARG A 99 1.74 -2.17 11.89
C ARG A 99 2.41 -1.12 11.02
N ALA A 100 2.36 -1.27 9.69
CA ALA A 100 2.86 -0.29 8.75
C ALA A 100 2.14 1.07 8.90
N TYR A 101 0.83 1.05 9.15
CA TYR A 101 0.06 2.28 9.43
C TYR A 101 0.50 2.96 10.73
N GLU A 102 0.75 2.19 11.79
CA GLU A 102 1.26 2.72 13.05
C GLU A 102 2.65 3.38 12.86
N LEU A 103 3.54 2.73 12.12
CA LEU A 103 4.86 3.28 11.80
C LEU A 103 4.77 4.54 10.94
N TYR A 104 3.83 4.57 9.98
CA TYR A 104 3.55 5.76 9.17
C TYR A 104 3.09 6.93 10.06
N ALA A 105 2.16 6.68 10.99
CA ALA A 105 1.72 7.69 11.93
C ALA A 105 2.87 8.17 12.84
N GLU A 106 3.68 7.25 13.36
CA GLU A 106 4.76 7.55 14.31
C GLU A 106 5.92 8.34 13.68
N HIS A 107 6.39 7.92 12.50
CA HIS A 107 7.62 8.47 11.92
C HIS A 107 7.37 9.52 10.84
N VAL A 108 6.25 9.45 10.15
CA VAL A 108 5.93 10.35 9.03
C VAL A 108 4.98 11.46 9.50
N MET A 109 3.83 11.11 10.08
CA MET A 109 2.83 12.12 10.47
C MET A 109 3.26 12.99 11.67
N LYS A 110 4.09 12.46 12.58
CA LYS A 110 4.65 13.26 13.68
C LYS A 110 5.86 14.10 13.27
N ASN A 111 6.41 13.93 12.06
CA ASN A 111 7.53 14.73 11.60
C ASN A 111 7.04 16.12 11.15
N PRO A 112 7.43 17.22 11.84
CA PRO A 112 6.94 18.57 11.53
C PRO A 112 7.39 19.09 10.17
N PHE A 113 8.39 18.46 9.54
CA PHE A 113 8.90 18.84 8.22
C PHE A 113 8.29 18.02 7.08
N TYR A 114 7.49 16.99 7.40
CA TYR A 114 6.79 16.23 6.38
C TYR A 114 5.54 16.99 5.92
N ILE A 115 5.42 17.17 4.60
CA ILE A 115 4.24 17.76 3.97
C ILE A 115 3.34 16.61 3.52
N ALA A 116 2.10 16.60 3.99
CA ALA A 116 1.12 15.59 3.62
C ALA A 116 0.95 15.49 2.09
N GLU A 117 0.61 14.29 1.61
CA GLU A 117 0.41 13.96 0.20
C GLU A 117 1.68 14.02 -0.69
N MET A 118 2.85 14.37 -0.14
CA MET A 118 4.14 14.38 -0.85
C MET A 118 4.93 13.08 -0.63
N PRO A 119 5.89 12.74 -1.51
CA PRO A 119 6.73 11.56 -1.34
C PRO A 119 7.42 11.52 0.04
N ILE A 120 7.34 10.36 0.70
CA ILE A 120 7.92 10.12 2.02
C ILE A 120 9.41 9.87 1.85
N ARG A 121 10.24 10.74 2.44
CA ARG A 121 11.70 10.64 2.47
C ARG A 121 12.18 10.75 3.92
N VAL A 122 11.93 9.70 4.70
CA VAL A 122 12.21 9.66 6.14
C VAL A 122 12.98 8.38 6.46
N ASP A 123 14.30 8.49 6.62
CA ASP A 123 15.17 7.32 6.80
C ASP A 123 14.79 6.44 8.00
N ALA A 124 14.25 7.04 9.07
CA ALA A 124 13.76 6.29 10.22
C ALA A 124 12.57 5.41 9.88
N PHE A 125 11.66 5.90 9.02
CA PHE A 125 10.53 5.13 8.54
C PHE A 125 11.00 3.98 7.63
N ASP A 126 11.95 4.25 6.71
CA ASP A 126 12.50 3.24 5.80
C ASP A 126 13.12 2.06 6.55
N ARG A 127 13.89 2.33 7.61
CA ARG A 127 14.50 1.28 8.44
C ARG A 127 13.46 0.41 9.14
N GLU A 128 12.39 1.00 9.67
CA GLU A 128 11.35 0.25 10.36
C GLU A 128 10.48 -0.56 9.39
N ILE A 129 10.18 -0.02 8.20
CA ILE A 129 9.47 -0.77 7.15
C ILE A 129 10.33 -1.93 6.65
N GLN A 130 11.64 -1.72 6.44
CA GLN A 130 12.54 -2.79 6.08
C GLN A 130 12.49 -3.94 7.09
N ARG A 131 12.56 -3.64 8.39
CA ARG A 131 12.45 -4.66 9.46
C ARG A 131 11.10 -5.36 9.49
N LEU A 132 10.03 -4.67 9.09
CA LEU A 132 8.68 -5.23 9.10
C LEU A 132 8.42 -6.18 7.93
N LEU A 133 9.05 -5.95 6.77
CA LEU A 133 8.77 -6.69 5.51
C LEU A 133 9.79 -7.80 5.19
N GLN A 134 10.94 -7.79 5.87
CA GLN A 134 11.93 -8.87 5.85
C GLN A 134 11.47 -10.06 6.70
#